data_AF-A0A8I1EA45-F1
#
_entry.id   AF-A0A8I1EA45-F1
#
_cell.length_a   1.000
_cell.length_b   1.000
_cell.length_c   1.000
_cell.angle_alpha   90.00
_cell.angle_beta   90.00
_cell.angle_gamma   90.00
#
_symmetry.space_group_name_H-M   'P 1'
#
loop_
_entity.id
_entity.type
_entity.pdbx_description
1 polymer ?
#
loop_
_entity_poly.entity_id
_entity_poly.type
_entity_poly.pdbx_seq_one_letter_code
_entity_poly.pdbx_strand_id
1 'polypeptide(L)'
;MFMIKRKAAAKNWKNTTRTRKATESRALKQRSIDGTNPTTREIGPVASSSQFKSWKMQLHAINKAIGRMQGNAPSPTGFDGIGNPVVVVELPGAGRGYKPNSKDVNNPRHIENMNRAEIRFDRNNITRPFTAFPK
;
A
#
# COMPACT_ATOMS: atom_id res chain seq x y z
N MET A 1 7.07 41.07 -23.40
CA MET A 1 7.65 40.76 -22.07
C MET A 1 6.56 40.13 -21.20
N PHE A 2 6.45 38.79 -21.14
CA PHE A 2 5.49 38.10 -20.25
C PHE A 2 6.16 36.89 -19.61
N MET A 3 6.82 37.12 -18.48
CA MET A 3 7.10 36.11 -17.47
C MET A 3 6.53 36.65 -16.14
N ILE A 4 6.20 35.76 -15.20
CA ILE A 4 5.62 35.99 -13.86
C ILE A 4 4.12 35.65 -13.74
N LYS A 5 3.73 34.41 -14.08
CA LYS A 5 2.57 33.73 -13.45
C LYS A 5 2.81 32.24 -13.12
N ARG A 6 4.06 31.75 -13.14
CA ARG A 6 4.35 30.31 -12.91
C ARG A 6 4.73 29.93 -11.47
N LYS A 7 5.13 30.88 -10.61
CA LYS A 7 5.65 30.57 -9.25
C LYS A 7 4.56 30.27 -8.20
N ALA A 8 3.41 30.93 -8.25
CA ALA A 8 2.34 30.78 -7.24
C ALA A 8 1.64 29.41 -7.32
N ALA A 9 1.30 28.95 -8.53
CA ALA A 9 0.66 27.65 -8.75
C ALA A 9 1.56 26.48 -8.30
N ALA A 10 2.87 26.57 -8.55
CA ALA A 10 3.84 25.56 -8.12
C ALA A 10 4.00 25.48 -6.59
N LYS A 11 3.89 26.61 -5.88
CA LYS A 11 3.96 26.66 -4.41
C LYS A 11 2.71 26.03 -3.77
N ASN A 12 1.53 26.34 -4.30
CA ASN A 12 0.27 25.74 -3.85
C ASN A 12 0.20 24.23 -4.12
N TRP A 13 0.64 23.77 -5.29
CA TRP A 13 0.73 22.34 -5.61
C TRP A 13 1.62 21.57 -4.63
N LYS A 14 2.80 22.11 -4.30
CA LYS A 14 3.76 21.49 -3.36
C LYS A 14 3.17 21.40 -1.95
N ASN A 15 2.49 22.46 -1.48
CA ASN A 15 1.86 22.49 -0.16
C ASN A 15 0.71 21.49 -0.05
N THR A 16 -0.21 21.47 -1.02
CA THR A 16 -1.33 20.52 -1.04
C THR A 16 -0.84 19.06 -1.06
N THR A 17 0.21 18.76 -1.83
CA THR A 17 0.80 17.42 -1.89
C THR A 17 1.45 17.01 -0.56
N ARG A 18 2.16 17.95 0.10
CA ARG A 18 2.78 17.72 1.41
C ARG A 18 1.74 17.44 2.49
N THR A 19 0.65 18.21 2.52
CA THR A 19 -0.44 18.01 3.48
C THR A 19 -1.10 16.65 3.29
N ARG A 20 -1.43 16.27 2.04
CA ARG A 20 -2.00 14.94 1.73
C ARG A 20 -1.10 13.79 2.18
N LYS A 21 0.19 13.84 1.86
CA LYS A 21 1.17 12.83 2.29
C LYS A 21 1.27 12.71 3.82
N ALA A 22 1.19 13.84 4.54
CA ALA A 22 1.20 13.84 6.00
C ALA A 22 -0.08 13.22 6.58
N THR A 23 -1.25 13.56 6.04
CA THR A 23 -2.54 12.97 6.45
C THR A 23 -2.58 11.46 6.21
N GLU A 24 -2.10 11.00 5.05
CA GLU A 24 -1.98 9.57 4.74
C GLU A 24 -1.02 8.86 5.71
N SER A 25 0.15 9.45 6.00
CA SER A 25 1.09 8.87 6.97
C SER A 25 0.49 8.73 8.37
N ARG A 26 -0.34 9.70 8.80
CA ARG A 26 -1.04 9.65 10.07
C ARG A 26 -2.09 8.55 10.09
N ALA A 27 -2.86 8.40 9.01
CA ALA A 27 -3.89 7.37 8.90
C ALA A 27 -3.30 5.96 8.89
N LEU A 28 -2.18 5.75 8.16
CA LEU A 28 -1.44 4.48 8.16
C LEU A 28 -0.91 4.15 9.57
N LYS A 29 -0.36 5.13 10.28
CA LYS A 29 0.11 4.97 11.66
C LYS A 29 -1.04 4.58 12.58
N GLN A 30 -2.16 5.28 12.50
CA GLN A 30 -3.31 5.09 13.39
C GLN A 30 -3.86 3.66 13.32
N ARG A 31 -3.99 3.08 12.11
CA ARG A 31 -4.41 1.68 11.95
C ARG A 31 -3.56 0.69 12.74
N SER A 32 -2.26 0.94 12.84
CA SER A 32 -1.33 0.07 13.59
C SER A 32 -1.34 0.32 15.11
N ILE A 33 -2.07 1.33 15.58
CA ILE A 33 -2.32 1.62 16.99
C ILE A 33 -3.68 1.04 17.41
N ASP A 34 -4.76 1.42 16.71
CA ASP A 34 -6.13 1.18 17.16
C ASP A 34 -7.00 0.42 16.14
N GLY A 35 -6.45 0.07 14.97
CA GLY A 35 -7.19 -0.64 13.93
C GLY A 35 -8.09 0.22 13.03
N THR A 36 -8.11 1.54 13.21
CA THR A 36 -8.88 2.47 12.38
C THR A 36 -8.49 2.32 10.90
N ASN A 37 -9.48 2.08 10.04
CA ASN A 37 -9.27 1.99 8.59
C ASN A 37 -8.79 3.36 8.04
N PRO A 38 -7.67 3.42 7.31
CA PRO A 38 -7.10 4.68 6.84
C PRO A 38 -8.00 5.39 5.83
N THR A 39 -8.90 4.66 5.17
CA THR A 39 -9.83 5.20 4.17
C THR A 39 -11.23 5.39 4.74
N THR A 40 -11.84 4.35 5.34
CA THR A 40 -13.24 4.38 5.80
C THR A 40 -13.42 4.94 7.21
N ARG A 41 -12.35 5.05 8.00
CA ARG A 41 -12.36 5.44 9.43
C ARG A 41 -13.08 4.48 10.37
N GLU A 42 -13.57 3.35 9.87
CA GLU A 42 -14.16 2.30 10.71
C GLU A 42 -13.10 1.63 11.59
N ILE A 43 -13.47 1.28 12.81
CA ILE A 43 -12.58 0.58 13.75
C ILE A 43 -12.62 -0.91 13.43
N GLY A 44 -11.45 -1.49 13.19
CA GLY A 44 -11.28 -2.93 12.99
C GLY A 44 -10.14 -3.49 13.84
N PRO A 45 -9.66 -4.71 13.55
CA PRO A 45 -8.51 -5.27 14.23
C PRO A 45 -7.24 -4.43 14.02
N VAL A 46 -6.41 -4.32 15.07
CA VAL A 46 -5.09 -3.70 14.98
C VAL A 46 -4.23 -4.49 14.00
N ALA A 47 -3.77 -3.83 12.95
CA ALA A 47 -3.04 -4.48 11.86
C ALA A 47 -1.94 -3.59 11.29
N SER A 48 -1.04 -4.21 10.54
CA SER A 48 -0.06 -3.46 9.74
C SER A 48 -0.79 -2.63 8.67
N SER A 49 -0.21 -1.50 8.30
CA SER A 49 -0.71 -0.64 7.24
C SER A 49 0.43 -0.15 6.36
N SER A 50 0.27 -0.25 5.04
CA SER A 50 1.31 0.13 4.08
C SER A 50 0.71 0.79 2.85
N GLN A 51 1.54 1.57 2.16
CA GLN A 51 1.18 2.29 0.95
C GLN A 51 2.35 2.29 -0.02
N PHE A 52 2.07 2.07 -1.30
CA PHE A 52 3.08 2.17 -2.35
C PHE A 52 3.67 3.58 -2.42
N LYS A 53 4.95 3.70 -2.77
CA LYS A 53 5.59 5.02 -2.98
C LYS A 53 5.02 5.75 -4.19
N SER A 54 4.53 5.01 -5.18
CA SER A 54 3.90 5.56 -6.38
C SER A 54 2.91 4.60 -6.99
N TRP A 55 1.95 5.16 -7.73
CA TRP A 55 1.03 4.41 -8.59
C TRP A 55 1.75 3.50 -9.59
N LYS A 56 2.86 3.96 -10.17
CA LYS A 56 3.67 3.17 -11.11
C LYS A 56 4.20 1.88 -10.48
N MET A 57 4.63 1.94 -9.21
CA MET A 57 5.09 0.75 -8.49
C MET A 57 3.94 -0.22 -8.19
N GLN A 58 2.77 0.32 -7.82
CA GLN A 58 1.58 -0.49 -7.64
C GLN A 58 1.18 -1.23 -8.91
N LEU A 59 1.10 -0.53 -10.05
CA LEU A 59 0.80 -1.13 -11.35
C LEU A 59 1.84 -2.19 -11.75
N HIS A 60 3.12 -1.90 -11.54
CA HIS A 60 4.20 -2.86 -11.83
C HIS A 60 4.06 -4.15 -11.00
N ALA A 61 3.73 -4.02 -9.71
CA ALA A 61 3.48 -5.16 -8.83
C ALA A 61 2.27 -5.98 -9.30
N ILE A 62 1.16 -5.31 -9.64
CA ILE A 62 -0.06 -5.96 -10.14
C ILE A 62 0.21 -6.70 -11.46
N ASN A 63 0.90 -6.07 -12.42
CA ASN A 63 1.23 -6.70 -13.70
C ASN A 63 2.10 -7.95 -13.53
N LYS A 64 3.12 -7.89 -12.66
CA LYS A 64 3.93 -9.07 -12.32
C LYS A 64 3.07 -10.19 -11.72
N ALA A 65 2.13 -9.84 -10.84
CA ALA A 65 1.26 -10.82 -10.19
C ALA A 65 0.26 -11.44 -11.17
N ILE A 66 -0.36 -10.62 -12.02
CA ILE A 66 -1.26 -11.07 -13.10
C ILE A 66 -0.51 -12.03 -14.03
N GLY A 67 0.72 -11.71 -14.45
CA GLY A 67 1.50 -12.58 -15.31
C GLY A 67 1.78 -13.98 -14.71
N ARG A 68 1.79 -14.11 -13.38
CA ARG A 68 1.91 -15.42 -12.69
C ARG A 68 0.58 -16.16 -12.55
N MET A 69 -0.53 -15.43 -12.52
CA MET A 69 -1.87 -15.98 -12.34
C MET A 69 -2.57 -16.23 -13.69
N GLN A 70 -2.02 -15.72 -14.79
CA GLN A 70 -2.53 -15.94 -16.15
C GLN A 70 -2.07 -17.29 -16.72
N GLY A 71 -2.89 -17.84 -17.61
CA GLY A 71 -2.61 -19.08 -18.34
C GLY A 71 -3.26 -20.31 -17.71
N ASN A 72 -2.93 -21.49 -18.25
CA ASN A 72 -3.54 -22.77 -17.86
C ASN A 72 -3.04 -23.29 -16.49
N ALA A 73 -1.96 -22.71 -15.95
CA ALA A 73 -1.36 -23.12 -14.68
C ALA A 73 -1.01 -21.89 -13.81
N PRO A 74 -2.01 -21.29 -13.13
CA PRO A 74 -1.79 -20.23 -12.16
C PRO A 74 -0.82 -20.67 -11.05
N SER A 75 0.15 -19.82 -10.71
CA SER A 75 1.19 -20.14 -9.73
C SER A 75 1.23 -19.09 -8.60
N PRO A 76 0.31 -19.18 -7.62
CA PRO A 76 0.36 -18.33 -6.44
C PRO A 76 1.59 -18.67 -5.59
N THR A 77 2.10 -17.68 -4.86
CA THR A 77 3.19 -17.89 -3.88
C THR A 77 2.68 -18.44 -2.55
N GLY A 78 1.36 -18.45 -2.35
CA GLY A 78 0.71 -18.94 -1.14
C GLY A 78 -0.77 -18.54 -1.10
N PHE A 79 -1.37 -18.65 0.07
CA PHE A 79 -2.77 -18.30 0.32
C PHE A 79 -2.88 -17.44 1.59
N ASP A 80 -3.88 -16.56 1.64
CA ASP A 80 -4.19 -15.84 2.87
C ASP A 80 -5.00 -16.71 3.85
N GLY A 81 -5.28 -16.19 5.05
CA GLY A 81 -5.96 -16.95 6.11
C GLY A 81 -7.40 -17.40 5.78
N ILE A 82 -7.98 -16.94 4.68
CA ILE A 82 -9.32 -17.35 4.21
C ILE A 82 -9.29 -18.08 2.85
N GLY A 83 -8.08 -18.44 2.39
CA GLY A 83 -7.86 -19.24 1.18
C GLY A 83 -7.81 -18.45 -0.12
N ASN A 84 -7.68 -17.12 -0.09
CA ASN A 84 -7.45 -16.36 -1.32
C ASN A 84 -6.04 -16.59 -1.85
N PRO A 85 -5.83 -16.84 -3.15
CA PRO A 85 -4.50 -16.92 -3.73
C PRO A 85 -3.73 -15.61 -3.54
N VAL A 86 -2.45 -15.74 -3.18
CA VAL A 86 -1.55 -14.62 -2.92
C VAL A 86 -0.32 -14.73 -3.80
N VAL A 87 0.03 -13.63 -4.45
CA VAL A 87 1.31 -13.48 -5.13
C VAL A 87 2.15 -12.42 -4.43
N VAL A 88 3.31 -12.84 -3.91
CA VAL A 88 4.34 -11.94 -3.40
C VAL A 88 5.39 -11.74 -4.49
N VAL A 89 5.69 -10.47 -4.79
CA VAL A 89 6.71 -10.09 -5.78
C VAL A 89 7.81 -9.26 -5.13
N GLU A 90 9.05 -9.51 -5.55
CA GLU A 90 10.17 -8.63 -5.21
C GLU A 90 10.04 -7.30 -5.96
N LEU A 91 10.10 -6.22 -5.17
CA LEU A 91 9.97 -4.86 -5.63
C LEU A 91 10.70 -3.91 -4.65
N PRO A 92 12.02 -3.72 -4.81
CA PRO A 92 12.81 -2.87 -3.92
C PRO A 92 12.22 -1.47 -3.80
N GLY A 93 12.06 -0.98 -2.56
CA GLY A 93 11.47 0.32 -2.27
C GLY A 93 9.99 0.46 -2.67
N ALA A 94 9.24 -0.64 -2.81
CA ALA A 94 7.81 -0.67 -3.15
C ALA A 94 6.99 0.38 -2.38
N GLY A 95 7.27 0.53 -1.09
CA GLY A 95 6.44 1.34 -0.22
C GLY A 95 7.02 1.60 1.15
N ARG A 96 6.18 2.22 1.97
CA ARG A 96 6.40 2.45 3.39
C ARG A 96 5.15 2.06 4.18
N GLY A 97 5.28 1.95 5.49
CA GLY A 97 4.16 1.63 6.35
C GLY A 97 4.51 1.54 7.83
N TYR A 98 3.54 1.06 8.62
CA TYR A 98 3.66 0.83 10.04
C TYR A 98 3.29 -0.61 10.38
N LYS A 99 4.02 -1.20 11.34
CA LYS A 99 3.69 -2.49 11.95
C LYS A 99 3.34 -2.28 13.42
N PRO A 100 2.29 -2.94 13.94
CA PRO A 100 1.96 -2.90 15.37
C PRO A 100 3.16 -3.27 16.24
N ASN A 101 3.26 -2.64 17.40
CA ASN A 101 4.31 -2.89 18.36
C ASN A 101 3.69 -3.35 19.68
N SER A 102 3.85 -4.64 20.01
CA SER A 102 3.27 -5.23 21.22
C SER A 102 3.88 -4.69 22.52
N LYS A 103 5.10 -4.13 22.47
CA LYS A 103 5.77 -3.55 23.64
C LYS A 103 5.35 -2.11 23.94
N ASP A 104 4.91 -1.38 22.91
CA ASP A 104 4.48 0.01 23.02
C ASP A 104 3.43 0.28 21.92
N VAL A 105 2.17 0.11 22.30
CA VAL A 105 1.01 0.16 21.39
C VAL A 105 0.89 1.52 20.69
N ASN A 106 1.29 2.60 21.36
CA ASN A 106 1.21 3.96 20.83
C ASN A 106 2.39 4.30 19.88
N ASN A 107 3.39 3.41 19.80
CA ASN A 107 4.58 3.59 18.99
C ASN A 107 4.80 2.42 18.02
N PRO A 108 3.97 2.32 16.96
CA PRO A 108 4.14 1.29 15.94
C PRO A 108 5.45 1.50 15.17
N ARG A 109 6.04 0.39 14.71
CA ARG A 109 7.33 0.42 14.01
C ARG A 109 7.14 0.97 12.59
N HIS A 110 7.77 2.09 12.32
CA HIS A 110 7.81 2.66 10.97
C HIS A 110 8.80 1.89 10.09
N ILE A 111 8.38 1.59 8.85
CA ILE A 111 9.21 0.95 7.84
C ILE A 111 9.18 1.83 6.60
N GLU A 112 10.29 2.52 6.33
CA GLU A 112 10.40 3.45 5.21
C GLU A 112 10.57 2.73 3.86
N ASN A 113 11.20 1.56 3.87
CA ASN A 113 11.53 0.80 2.67
C ASN A 113 11.04 -0.65 2.80
N MET A 114 9.83 -0.90 2.29
CA MET A 114 9.33 -2.25 2.04
C MET A 114 9.78 -2.69 0.65
N ASN A 115 10.38 -3.87 0.54
CA ASN A 115 11.03 -4.36 -0.68
C ASN A 115 10.23 -5.43 -1.41
N ARG A 116 9.02 -5.75 -0.92
CA ARG A 116 8.10 -6.69 -1.54
C ARG A 116 6.72 -6.07 -1.67
N ALA A 117 5.92 -6.67 -2.53
CA ALA A 117 4.49 -6.37 -2.63
C ALA A 117 3.70 -7.66 -2.61
N GLU A 118 2.59 -7.65 -1.86
CA GLU A 118 1.60 -8.72 -1.80
C GLU A 118 0.39 -8.32 -2.62
N ILE A 119 -0.04 -9.19 -3.53
CA ILE A 119 -1.25 -9.03 -4.34
C ILE A 119 -2.14 -10.23 -4.03
N ARG A 120 -3.42 -9.97 -3.73
CA ARG A 120 -4.39 -11.03 -3.46
C ARG A 120 -5.44 -11.09 -4.57
N PHE A 121 -5.81 -12.30 -4.90
CA PHE A 121 -6.77 -12.64 -5.95
C PHE A 121 -8.02 -13.26 -5.34
N ASP A 122 -9.16 -13.01 -5.95
CA ASP A 122 -10.42 -13.62 -5.51
C ASP A 122 -10.34 -15.13 -5.71
N ARG A 123 -10.57 -15.92 -4.65
CA ARG A 123 -10.57 -17.39 -4.74
C ARG A 123 -11.62 -17.94 -5.71
N ASN A 124 -12.71 -17.21 -5.93
CA ASN A 124 -13.76 -17.59 -6.87
C ASN A 124 -13.47 -17.08 -8.30
N ASN A 125 -12.55 -16.12 -8.45
CA ASN A 125 -12.10 -15.61 -9.73
C ASN A 125 -10.63 -15.21 -9.66
N ILE A 126 -9.76 -16.19 -9.89
CA ILE A 126 -8.30 -16.05 -9.74
C ILE A 126 -7.66 -15.07 -10.74
N THR A 127 -8.41 -14.59 -11.73
CA THR A 127 -7.94 -13.56 -12.69
C THR A 127 -8.13 -12.15 -12.15
N ARG A 128 -8.89 -11.99 -11.06
CA ARG A 128 -9.27 -10.69 -10.50
C ARG A 128 -8.48 -10.40 -9.21
N PRO A 129 -7.40 -9.60 -9.28
CA PRO A 129 -6.80 -9.06 -8.06
C PRO A 129 -7.77 -8.06 -7.41
N PHE A 130 -7.95 -8.14 -6.10
CA PHE A 130 -8.83 -7.22 -5.35
C PHE A 130 -8.09 -6.33 -4.35
N THR A 131 -6.83 -6.64 -4.04
CA THR A 131 -5.97 -5.78 -3.21
C THR A 131 -4.50 -5.97 -3.55
N ALA A 132 -3.71 -4.92 -3.36
CA ALA A 132 -2.28 -4.91 -3.51
C ALA A 132 -1.65 -3.96 -2.49
N PHE A 133 -0.60 -4.40 -1.79
CA PHE A 133 0.08 -3.55 -0.80
C PHE A 133 1.56 -3.96 -0.60
N PRO A 134 2.44 -3.03 -0.24
CA PRO A 134 3.83 -3.33 0.13
C PRO A 134 3.93 -4.19 1.41
N LYS A 135 4.94 -5.08 1.48
CA LYS A 135 5.14 -6.06 2.55
C LYS A 135 6.54 -6.04 3.16
#